data_AF-A0A954INM6-F1
#
_entry.id   AF-A0A954INM6-F1
#
_cell.length_a   1.000
_cell.length_b   1.000
_cell.length_c   1.000
_cell.angle_alpha   90.00
_cell.angle_beta   90.00
_cell.angle_gamma   90.00
#
_symmetry.space_group_name_H-M   'P 1'
#
loop_
_entity.id
_entity.type
_entity.pdbx_description
1 polymer ?
#
loop_
_entity_poly.entity_id
_entity_poly.type
_entity_poly.pdbx_seq_one_letter_code
_entity_poly.pdbx_strand_id
1 'polypeptide(L)' 'MNNDFSLPLLPDDATRVPVLNCIVALKTGMEGGVIAAEVANLDGISAEGATERDVLTAISRRFRETVGGFLKEGR' A
#
# COMPACT_ATOMS: atom_id res chain seq x y z
N MET A 1 -3.64 35.52 23.97
CA MET A 1 -3.40 34.05 23.91
C MET A 1 -2.58 33.81 22.64
N ASN A 2 -1.27 33.62 22.79
CA ASN A 2 -0.39 33.33 21.64
C ASN A 2 -0.45 31.84 21.35
N ASN A 3 -1.00 31.48 20.19
CA ASN A 3 -0.94 30.12 19.66
C ASN A 3 0.36 29.97 18.86
N ASP A 4 1.41 29.54 19.55
CA ASP A 4 2.67 29.17 18.93
C ASP A 4 2.57 27.72 18.46
N PHE A 5 2.09 27.52 17.22
CA PHE A 5 2.08 26.21 16.54
C PHE A 5 3.39 25.99 15.78
N SER A 6 4.52 26.20 16.44
CA SER A 6 5.82 25.89 15.85
C SER A 6 6.02 24.37 15.85
N LEU A 7 5.72 23.73 14.71
CA LEU A 7 6.10 22.35 14.46
C LEU A 7 7.64 22.26 14.44
N PRO A 8 8.25 21.27 15.11
CA PRO A 8 9.70 21.13 15.11
C PRO A 8 10.19 20.88 13.68
N LEU A 9 11.11 21.73 13.22
CA LEU A 9 11.82 21.53 11.95
C LEU A 9 12.74 20.33 12.11
N LEU A 10 12.46 19.26 11.38
CA LEU A 10 13.34 18.10 11.31
C LEU A 10 14.61 18.46 10.50
N PRO A 11 15.78 17.89 10.83
CA PRO A 11 17.01 18.11 10.08
C PRO A 11 16.86 17.70 8.60
N ASP A 12 17.61 18.34 7.70
CA ASP A 12 17.47 18.26 6.22
C ASP A 12 17.55 16.83 5.62
N ASP A 13 18.16 15.89 6.35
CA ASP A 13 18.27 14.47 5.97
C ASP A 13 17.08 13.61 6.48
N ALA A 14 16.30 14.12 7.44
CA ALA A 14 15.14 13.47 8.03
C ALA A 14 13.82 13.72 7.26
N THR A 15 13.87 14.48 6.16
CA THR A 15 12.70 14.87 5.35
C THR A 15 12.41 13.93 4.19
N ARG A 16 13.28 12.95 3.89
CA ARG A 16 13.03 11.97 2.83
C ARG A 16 12.10 10.86 3.31
N VAL A 17 10.81 11.10 3.18
CA VAL A 17 9.78 10.07 3.40
C VAL A 17 9.66 9.23 2.12
N PRO A 18 9.85 7.90 2.18
CA PRO A 18 9.66 7.04 1.02
C PRO A 18 8.18 7.04 0.61
N VAL A 19 7.90 7.39 -0.64
CA VAL A 19 6.57 7.29 -1.24
C VAL A 19 6.48 5.99 -2.01
N LEU A 20 5.52 5.15 -1.64
CA LEU A 20 5.32 3.84 -2.23
C LEU A 20 3.95 3.80 -2.91
N ASN A 21 3.94 3.60 -4.21
CA ASN A 21 2.72 3.48 -4.99
C ASN A 21 2.32 2.01 -5.10
N CYS A 22 1.07 1.70 -4.77
CA CYS A 22 0.47 0.38 -5.02
C CYS A 22 -0.45 0.51 -6.23
N ILE A 23 -0.03 0.00 -7.39
CA ILE A 23 -0.83 0.03 -8.61
C ILE A 23 -1.54 -1.31 -8.72
N VAL A 24 -2.87 -1.31 -8.69
CA VAL A 24 -3.68 -2.54 -8.64
C VAL A 24 -4.44 -2.73 -9.95
N ALA A 25 -4.34 -3.92 -10.51
CA ALA A 25 -5.18 -4.38 -11.61
C ALA A 25 -6.30 -5.26 -11.05
N LEU A 26 -7.56 -4.83 -11.22
CA LEU A 26 -8.75 -5.59 -10.85
C LEU A 26 -9.24 -6.42 -12.03
N LYS A 27 -9.66 -7.65 -11.77
CA LYS A 27 -10.29 -8.55 -12.73
C LYS A 27 -11.53 -9.16 -12.10
N THR A 28 -12.63 -9.22 -12.84
CA THR A 28 -13.77 -10.06 -12.46
C THR A 28 -13.42 -11.50 -12.78
N GLY A 29 -13.44 -12.38 -11.78
CA GLY A 29 -13.23 -13.81 -11.96
C GLY A 29 -14.31 -14.42 -12.85
N MET A 30 -13.94 -15.42 -13.65
CA MET A 30 -14.84 -16.06 -14.61
C MET A 30 -15.98 -16.86 -13.96
N GLU A 31 -15.88 -17.19 -12.67
CA GLU A 31 -16.94 -17.87 -11.91
C GLU A 31 -17.46 -17.01 -10.75
N GLY A 32 -18.79 -16.87 -10.68
CA GLY A 32 -19.49 -16.59 -9.42
C GLY A 32 -19.39 -15.18 -8.84
N GLY A 33 -18.91 -14.18 -9.58
CA GLY A 33 -18.86 -12.79 -9.09
C GLY A 33 -17.73 -12.53 -8.09
N VAL A 34 -16.74 -13.43 -8.01
CA VAL A 34 -15.50 -13.18 -7.27
C VAL A 34 -14.70 -12.10 -7.99
N ILE A 35 -14.22 -11.12 -7.24
CA ILE A 35 -13.29 -10.10 -7.73
C ILE A 35 -11.88 -10.55 -7.36
N ALA A 36 -10.99 -10.53 -8.34
CA ALA A 36 -9.58 -10.79 -8.18
C ALA A 36 -8.79 -9.49 -8.40
N ALA A 37 -7.65 -9.36 -7.72
CA ALA A 37 -6.72 -8.27 -7.95
C ALA A 37 -5.27 -8.76 -7.89
N GLU A 38 -4.41 -8.06 -8.62
CA GLU A 38 -2.96 -8.21 -8.55
C GLU A 38 -2.29 -6.84 -8.52
N VAL A 39 -1.15 -6.74 -7.83
CA VAL A 39 -0.32 -5.53 -7.85
C VAL A 39 0.51 -5.52 -9.13
N ALA A 40 0.27 -4.55 -10.00
CA ALA A 40 0.88 -4.45 -11.32
C ALA A 40 2.35 -4.04 -11.29
N ASN A 41 2.80 -3.38 -10.21
CA ASN A 41 4.17 -2.88 -10.07
C ASN A 41 5.00 -3.65 -9.04
N LEU A 42 4.48 -4.75 -8.49
CA LEU A 42 5.19 -5.61 -7.57
C LEU A 42 4.61 -7.03 -7.62
N ASP A 43 5.36 -7.94 -8.23
CA ASP A 43 4.97 -9.33 -8.41
C ASP A 43 4.75 -10.07 -7.08
N GLY A 44 3.94 -11.13 -7.14
CA GLY A 44 3.70 -12.03 -6.01
C GLY A 44 2.62 -11.54 -5.03
N ILE A 45 1.97 -10.40 -5.30
CA ILE A 45 0.87 -9.88 -4.49
C ILE A 45 -0.42 -9.92 -5.30
N SER A 46 -1.31 -10.83 -4.91
CA SER A 46 -2.68 -10.91 -5.41
C SER A 46 -3.67 -11.03 -4.26
N ALA A 47 -4.96 -10.84 -4.52
CA ALA A 47 -6.05 -11.07 -3.57
C ALA A 47 -7.35 -11.39 -4.32
N GLU A 48 -8.25 -12.12 -3.66
CA GLU A 48 -9.60 -12.41 -4.17
C GLU A 48 -10.63 -12.15 -3.07
N GLY A 49 -11.86 -11.83 -3.46
CA GLY A 49 -12.92 -11.48 -2.52
C GLY A 49 -14.28 -11.29 -3.18
N ALA A 50 -15.31 -11.24 -2.35
CA ALA A 50 -16.69 -11.08 -2.81
C ALA A 50 -17.01 -9.64 -3.26
N THR A 51 -16.26 -8.65 -2.76
CA THR A 51 -16.44 -7.24 -3.11
C THR A 51 -15.10 -6.57 -3.41
N GLU A 52 -15.15 -5.48 -4.18
CA GLU A 52 -13.96 -4.68 -4.50
C GLU A 52 -13.29 -4.17 -3.22
N ARG A 53 -14.08 -3.77 -2.22
CA ARG A 53 -13.57 -3.31 -0.93
C ARG A 53 -12.75 -4.38 -0.21
N ASP A 54 -13.25 -5.62 -0.18
CA ASP A 54 -12.56 -6.73 0.50
C ASP A 54 -11.20 -6.98 -0.14
N VAL A 55 -11.18 -7.01 -1.48
CA VAL A 55 -9.99 -7.23 -2.29
C VAL A 55 -8.97 -6.11 -2.11
N LEU A 56 -9.40 -4.85 -2.22
CA LEU A 56 -8.51 -3.69 -2.05
C LEU A 56 -7.96 -3.59 -0.62
N THR A 57 -8.74 -3.96 0.38
CA THR A 57 -8.28 -3.99 1.77
C THR A 57 -7.20 -5.06 1.97
N ALA A 58 -7.42 -6.26 1.43
CA ALA A 58 -6.45 -7.35 1.50
C ALA A 58 -5.16 -7.02 0.74
N ILE A 59 -5.26 -6.50 -0.48
CA ILE A 59 -4.09 -6.20 -1.32
C ILE A 59 -3.25 -5.06 -0.72
N SER A 60 -3.90 -4.01 -0.20
CA SER A 60 -3.21 -2.89 0.45
C SER A 60 -2.48 -3.33 1.72
N ARG A 61 -3.05 -4.28 2.47
CA ARG A 61 -2.37 -4.87 3.63
C ARG A 61 -1.14 -5.66 3.20
N ARG A 62 -1.29 -6.59 2.25
CA ARG A 62 -0.18 -7.42 1.75
C ARG A 62 0.96 -6.56 1.20
N PHE A 63 0.65 -5.55 0.39
CA PHE A 63 1.64 -4.61 -0.14
C PHE A 63 2.44 -3.91 0.95
N ARG A 64 1.78 -3.38 1.98
CA ARG A 64 2.46 -2.73 3.12
C ARG A 64 3.35 -3.71 3.90
N GLU A 65 2.89 -4.94 4.11
CA GLU A 65 3.66 -5.97 4.79
C GLU A 65 4.92 -6.34 3.98
N THR A 66 4.77 -6.57 2.67
CA THR A 66 5.87 -6.91 1.76
C THR A 66 6.90 -5.80 1.66
N VAL A 67 6.48 -4.57 1.32
CA VAL A 67 7.43 -3.46 1.18
C VAL A 67 8.01 -3.05 2.53
N GLY A 68 7.23 -3.14 3.61
CA GLY A 68 7.76 -2.96 4.96
C GLY A 68 8.84 -3.99 5.33
N GLY A 69 8.77 -5.20 4.77
CA GLY A 69 9.84 -6.19 4.83
C GLY A 69 11.10 -5.72 4.11
N PHE A 70 10.98 -5.30 2.84
CA PHE A 70 12.12 -4.82 2.04
C PHE A 70 12.84 -3.62 2.69
N LEU A 71 12.08 -2.64 3.20
CA LEU A 71 12.64 -1.49 3.89
C LEU A 71 13.44 -1.88 5.15
N LYS A 72 13.00 -2.91 5.89
CA LYS A 72 13.73 -3.41 7.06
C LYS A 72 15.00 -4.17 6.67
N GLU A 73 14.98 -4.85 5.53
CA GLU A 73 16.12 -5.57 4.97
C GLU A 73 17.12 -4.66 4.24
N GLY A 74 16.78 -3.38 4.03
CA GLY A 74 17.59 -2.43 3.27
C GLY A 74 17.56 -2.68 1.76
N ARG A 75 16.46 -3.23 1.25
CA ARG A 75 16.23 -3.53 -0.17
C ARG A 75 15.22 -2.59 -0.80
#